data_AF-A0A4R0EH56-F1
#
_entry.id   AF-A0A4R0EH56-F1
#
_cell.length_a   1.000
_cell.length_b   1.000
_cell.length_c   1.000
_cell.angle_alpha   90.00
_cell.angle_beta   90.00
_cell.angle_gamma   90.00
#
_symmetry.space_group_name_H-M   'P 1'
#
loop_
_entity.id
_entity.type
_entity.pdbx_description
1 polymer ?
#
loop_
_entity_poly.entity_id
_entity_poly.type
_entity_poly.pdbx_seq_one_letter_code
_entity_poly.pdbx_strand_id
1 'polypeptide(L)'
;MTCLVRPFRSPVSTIKPSSISSSIIFRTVLRSISVSSTRRAILGYTTVILDSITHEWSGVGGCLEMVDALGKGKFKGNTWGAWSEVTPEHRKFIDAMLHSSINIIVTMRSKMETVQTNDGGKKKVEKLGLKAEQRDGIEYEFTTVLDITHGDNYAIATKDRTGLFIQPERISEQTGIKLSQWLSSGSADATINGNQILELEALMIEAGIDIDKYCTKRKLNSLQDVRQQVFEETCNSIRRIIEQKAQSNQESEKQLQQEQEALLEADYQKALVAIQTAQSTNDLQYPADYFKGGKYEQQILNACQAKMDMEGWSG
;
A
#
# COMPACT_ATOMS: atom_id res chain seq x y z
N MET A 1 -14.68 22.34 -7.32
CA MET A 1 -14.20 21.13 -8.02
C MET A 1 -12.75 20.88 -7.62
N THR A 2 -12.39 19.63 -7.31
CA THR A 2 -11.03 19.20 -6.94
C THR A 2 -10.54 18.21 -7.98
N CYS A 3 -9.35 18.43 -8.55
CA CYS A 3 -8.81 17.58 -9.60
C CYS A 3 -7.42 17.06 -9.25
N LEU A 4 -7.15 15.81 -9.61
CA LEU A 4 -5.86 15.15 -9.38
C LEU A 4 -5.14 14.90 -10.70
N VAL A 5 -3.88 15.27 -10.78
CA VAL A 5 -2.98 14.98 -11.91
C VAL A 5 -2.03 13.85 -11.52
N ARG A 6 -2.01 12.76 -12.32
CA ARG A 6 -0.96 11.74 -12.25
C ARG A 6 0.24 12.18 -13.10
N PRO A 7 1.44 12.31 -12.53
CA PRO A 7 2.63 12.66 -13.32
C PRO A 7 3.09 11.52 -14.24
N PHE A 8 3.49 11.85 -15.47
CA PHE A 8 4.15 10.89 -16.38
C PHE A 8 5.62 10.75 -15.98
N ARG A 9 6.02 9.60 -15.42
CA ARG A 9 7.43 9.35 -15.03
C ARG A 9 8.26 9.01 -16.27
N SER A 10 8.83 10.03 -16.93
CA SER A 10 9.94 9.86 -17.88
C SER A 10 11.29 10.07 -17.16
N PRO A 11 12.41 9.52 -17.67
CA PRO A 11 13.73 9.82 -17.14
C PRO A 11 14.03 11.32 -17.32
N VAL A 12 14.42 11.93 -16.21
CA VAL A 12 14.64 13.36 -15.99
C VAL A 12 15.29 14.07 -17.19
N SER A 13 14.54 14.95 -17.87
CA SER A 13 15.10 16.02 -18.68
C SER A 13 14.98 17.34 -17.89
N THR A 14 16.11 17.86 -17.43
CA THR A 14 16.19 19.19 -16.81
C THR A 14 15.87 20.26 -17.84
N ILE A 15 14.67 20.84 -17.77
CA ILE A 15 14.30 22.02 -18.55
C ILE A 15 14.98 23.24 -17.92
N LYS A 16 15.97 23.82 -18.59
CA LYS A 16 16.59 25.09 -18.19
C LYS A 16 15.59 26.24 -18.39
N PRO A 17 15.46 27.19 -17.43
CA PRO A 17 14.59 28.35 -17.59
C PRO A 17 15.26 29.38 -18.50
N SER A 18 14.98 29.35 -19.80
CA SER A 18 15.36 30.44 -20.72
C SER A 18 14.19 31.40 -20.94
N SER A 19 14.38 32.63 -20.48
CA SER A 19 13.72 33.89 -20.89
C SER A 19 12.21 33.86 -21.16
N ILE A 20 11.39 34.17 -20.16
CA ILE A 20 9.96 34.47 -20.36
C ILE A 20 9.55 35.69 -19.53
N SER A 21 9.15 36.75 -20.23
CA SER A 21 8.49 37.93 -19.69
C SER A 21 6.98 37.74 -19.81
N SER A 22 6.27 37.61 -18.68
CA SER A 22 4.83 37.96 -18.44
C SER A 22 4.36 37.45 -17.06
N SER A 23 3.49 38.25 -16.42
CA SER A 23 2.73 38.15 -15.14
C SER A 23 3.30 37.40 -13.90
N ILE A 24 3.07 38.01 -12.71
CA ILE A 24 3.52 37.51 -11.40
C ILE A 24 2.89 36.16 -11.02
N ILE A 25 1.65 35.89 -11.43
CA ILE A 25 0.93 34.65 -11.08
C ILE A 25 1.53 33.45 -11.82
N PHE A 26 1.72 33.56 -13.14
CA PHE A 26 2.39 32.53 -13.93
C PHE A 26 3.79 32.24 -13.41
N ARG A 27 4.58 33.29 -13.13
CA ARG A 27 5.92 33.11 -12.53
C ARG A 27 5.86 32.46 -11.16
N THR A 28 4.94 32.84 -10.29
CA THR A 28 4.89 32.31 -8.92
C THR A 28 4.47 30.85 -8.92
N VAL A 29 3.48 30.46 -9.72
CA VAL A 29 3.02 29.07 -9.75
C VAL A 29 3.96 28.18 -10.57
N LEU A 30 4.45 28.62 -11.74
CA LEU A 30 5.46 27.86 -12.50
C LEU A 30 6.76 27.73 -11.72
N ARG A 31 7.21 28.79 -11.02
CA ARG A 31 8.37 28.71 -10.14
C ARG A 31 8.08 27.81 -8.96
N SER A 32 6.91 27.84 -8.35
CA SER A 32 6.55 26.90 -7.28
C SER A 32 6.50 25.45 -7.75
N ILE A 33 5.95 25.14 -8.93
CA ILE A 33 5.90 23.79 -9.51
C ILE A 33 7.32 23.33 -9.90
N SER A 34 8.08 24.18 -10.59
CA SER A 34 9.47 23.89 -11.00
C SER A 34 10.38 23.73 -9.77
N VAL A 35 10.30 24.64 -8.80
CA VAL A 35 11.06 24.58 -7.54
C VAL A 35 10.62 23.40 -6.69
N SER A 36 9.35 23.00 -6.67
CA SER A 36 8.88 21.82 -5.93
C SER A 36 9.37 20.52 -6.57
N SER A 37 9.39 20.45 -7.91
CA SER A 37 9.93 19.30 -8.64
C SER A 37 11.45 19.17 -8.43
N THR A 38 12.20 20.29 -8.40
CA THR A 38 13.62 20.30 -8.02
C THR A 38 13.85 20.06 -6.53
N ARG A 39 12.96 20.54 -5.65
CA ARG A 39 13.03 20.33 -4.19
C ARG A 39 12.57 18.96 -3.76
N ARG A 40 11.90 18.15 -4.59
CA ARG A 40 11.72 16.72 -4.30
C ARG A 40 13.06 16.02 -4.09
N ALA A 41 14.10 16.46 -4.81
CA ALA A 41 15.46 15.98 -4.64
C ALA A 41 16.16 16.49 -3.36
N ILE A 42 15.60 17.49 -2.65
CA ILE A 42 16.26 18.19 -1.53
C ILE A 42 15.45 18.13 -0.22
N LEU A 43 14.11 18.10 -0.27
CA LEU A 43 13.19 18.22 0.87
C LEU A 43 12.11 17.11 0.93
N GLY A 44 12.06 16.20 -0.05
CA GLY A 44 11.20 15.00 0.01
C GLY A 44 9.69 15.20 -0.17
N TYR A 45 9.21 16.38 -0.57
CA TYR A 45 7.78 16.59 -0.82
C TYR A 45 7.27 15.74 -2.00
N THR A 46 6.19 14.98 -1.76
CA THR A 46 5.59 14.05 -2.74
C THR A 46 4.31 14.58 -3.39
N THR A 47 3.63 15.54 -2.74
CA THR A 47 2.34 16.08 -3.15
C THR A 47 2.28 17.60 -2.97
N VAL A 48 1.68 18.31 -3.94
CA VAL A 48 1.39 19.75 -3.87
C VAL A 48 -0.10 19.99 -4.09
N ILE A 49 -0.67 20.91 -3.31
CA ILE A 49 -2.06 21.37 -3.47
C ILE A 49 -2.03 22.81 -4.00
N LEU A 50 -2.70 23.05 -5.13
CA LEU A 50 -2.88 24.36 -5.73
C LEU A 50 -4.33 24.82 -5.55
N ASP A 51 -4.55 25.70 -4.59
CA ASP A 51 -5.87 26.28 -4.29
C ASP A 51 -5.85 27.80 -4.53
N SER A 52 -6.43 28.34 -5.60
CA SER A 52 -7.12 27.69 -6.74
C SER A 52 -6.55 28.15 -8.08
N ILE A 53 -6.63 27.29 -9.09
CA ILE A 53 -6.14 27.60 -10.44
C ILE A 53 -7.07 28.55 -11.21
N THR A 54 -8.27 28.85 -10.70
CA THR A 54 -9.21 29.79 -11.34
C THR A 54 -8.58 31.18 -11.56
N HIS A 55 -7.71 31.62 -10.66
CA HIS A 55 -7.03 32.92 -10.75
C HIS A 55 -6.08 33.04 -11.94
N GLU A 56 -5.56 31.93 -12.45
CA GLU A 56 -4.72 31.93 -13.66
C GLU A 56 -5.54 32.26 -14.92
N TRP A 57 -6.85 31.97 -14.92
CA TRP A 57 -7.72 32.22 -16.05
C TRP A 57 -8.48 33.56 -15.94
N SER A 58 -9.26 33.73 -14.87
CA SER A 58 -10.15 34.89 -14.68
C SER A 58 -9.68 35.87 -13.61
N GLY A 59 -8.55 35.61 -12.93
CA GLY A 59 -8.00 36.50 -11.92
C GLY A 59 -7.26 37.70 -12.51
N VAL A 60 -6.83 38.60 -11.61
CA VAL A 60 -6.03 39.78 -11.97
C VAL A 60 -4.69 39.36 -12.54
N GLY A 61 -4.39 39.78 -13.77
CA GLY A 61 -3.23 39.31 -14.53
C GLY A 61 -3.35 37.85 -14.99
N GLY A 62 -4.56 37.29 -15.03
CA GLY A 62 -4.86 36.00 -15.65
C GLY A 62 -5.02 36.09 -17.17
N CYS A 63 -5.32 34.95 -17.81
CA CYS A 63 -5.43 34.86 -19.26
C CYS A 63 -6.42 35.85 -19.86
N LEU A 64 -7.60 36.04 -19.25
CA LEU A 64 -8.63 36.94 -19.77
C LEU A 64 -8.20 38.42 -19.77
N GLU A 65 -7.56 38.88 -18.69
CA GLU A 65 -7.04 40.25 -18.63
C GLU A 65 -5.84 40.45 -19.56
N MET A 66 -4.97 39.45 -19.72
CA MET A 66 -3.86 39.51 -20.68
C MET A 66 -4.37 39.65 -22.12
N VAL A 67 -5.40 38.89 -22.49
CA VAL A 67 -6.02 39.00 -23.82
C VAL A 67 -6.61 40.40 -24.03
N ASP A 68 -7.31 40.95 -23.05
CA ASP A 68 -7.89 42.30 -23.14
C ASP A 68 -6.81 43.38 -23.24
N ALA A 69 -5.76 43.30 -22.42
CA ALA A 69 -4.63 44.23 -22.44
C ALA A 69 -3.84 44.17 -23.76
N LEU A 70 -3.53 42.97 -24.26
CA LEU A 70 -2.84 42.77 -25.53
C LEU A 70 -3.72 43.19 -26.72
N GLY A 71 -5.02 42.92 -26.63
CA GLY A 71 -6.02 43.36 -27.61
C GLY A 71 -6.06 44.87 -27.71
N LYS A 72 -6.22 45.59 -26.59
CA LYS A 72 -6.27 47.07 -26.55
C LYS A 72 -4.94 47.73 -26.92
N GLY A 73 -3.81 47.12 -26.55
CA GLY A 73 -2.47 47.64 -26.83
C GLY A 73 -1.90 47.16 -28.16
N LYS A 74 -1.15 46.05 -28.10
CA LYS A 74 -0.30 45.52 -29.19
C LYS A 74 -1.08 45.22 -30.48
N PHE A 75 -2.31 44.74 -30.36
CA PHE A 75 -3.12 44.28 -31.49
C PHE A 75 -4.23 45.25 -31.91
N LYS A 76 -4.29 46.47 -31.34
CA LYS A 76 -5.20 47.57 -31.74
C LYS A 76 -6.68 47.14 -31.93
N GLY A 77 -7.20 46.31 -31.03
CA GLY A 77 -8.57 45.79 -31.03
C GLY A 77 -8.72 44.39 -31.63
N ASN A 78 -7.67 43.78 -32.17
CA ASN A 78 -7.73 42.40 -32.65
C ASN A 78 -7.50 41.38 -31.51
N THR A 79 -8.59 40.87 -30.96
CA THR A 79 -8.58 39.85 -29.90
C THR A 79 -8.02 38.51 -30.38
N TRP A 80 -8.12 38.20 -31.68
CA TRP A 80 -7.62 36.93 -32.24
C TRP A 80 -6.09 36.85 -32.19
N GLY A 81 -5.41 37.96 -32.47
CA GLY A 81 -3.95 38.07 -32.33
C GLY A 81 -3.49 38.02 -30.86
N ALA A 82 -4.31 38.49 -29.92
CA ALA A 82 -3.98 38.39 -28.49
C ALA A 82 -4.01 36.93 -27.99
N TRP A 83 -4.93 36.11 -28.49
CA TRP A 83 -5.02 34.69 -28.13
C TRP A 83 -3.82 33.86 -28.60
N SER A 84 -3.14 34.25 -29.68
CA SER A 84 -1.94 33.53 -30.15
C SER A 84 -0.76 33.65 -29.19
N GLU A 85 -0.73 34.69 -28.35
CA GLU A 85 0.31 34.92 -27.33
C GLU A 85 -0.08 34.32 -25.97
N VAL A 86 -1.37 34.36 -25.61
CA VAL A 86 -1.84 33.87 -24.30
C VAL A 86 -2.02 32.35 -24.27
N THR A 87 -2.48 31.74 -25.36
CA THR A 87 -2.69 30.28 -25.43
C THR A 87 -1.41 29.48 -25.15
N PRO A 88 -0.23 29.85 -25.70
CA PRO A 88 1.03 29.20 -25.34
C PRO A 88 1.41 29.32 -23.87
N GLU A 89 1.15 30.46 -23.21
CA GLU A 89 1.44 30.63 -21.78
C GLU A 89 0.55 29.73 -20.93
N HIS A 90 -0.77 29.72 -21.17
CA HIS A 90 -1.70 28.79 -20.51
C HIS A 90 -1.27 27.33 -20.71
N ARG A 91 -0.88 26.96 -21.94
CA ARG A 91 -0.38 25.62 -22.24
C ARG A 91 0.88 25.27 -21.45
N LYS A 92 1.85 26.20 -21.32
CA LYS A 92 3.04 25.98 -20.47
C LYS A 92 2.68 25.72 -19.01
N PHE A 93 1.65 26.40 -18.51
CA PHE A 93 1.14 26.16 -17.16
C PHE A 93 0.56 24.75 -17.00
N ILE A 94 -0.26 24.30 -17.94
CA ILE A 94 -0.79 22.93 -17.94
C ILE A 94 0.33 21.90 -18.11
N ASP A 95 1.21 22.10 -19.09
CA ASP A 95 2.35 21.21 -19.36
C ASP A 95 3.27 21.09 -18.13
N ALA A 96 3.49 22.18 -17.38
CA ALA A 96 4.28 22.15 -16.15
C ALA A 96 3.63 21.29 -15.05
N MET A 97 2.29 21.28 -14.96
CA MET A 97 1.58 20.40 -14.03
C MET A 97 1.67 18.94 -14.47
N LEU A 98 1.45 18.66 -15.75
CA LEU A 98 1.45 17.30 -16.32
C LEU A 98 2.83 16.63 -16.27
N HIS A 99 3.89 17.37 -16.59
CA HIS A 99 5.27 16.88 -16.59
C HIS A 99 5.96 17.00 -15.23
N SER A 100 5.23 17.46 -14.20
CA SER A 100 5.76 17.47 -12.85
C SER A 100 6.11 16.06 -12.40
N SER A 101 7.07 15.89 -11.49
CA SER A 101 7.40 14.58 -10.92
C SER A 101 6.62 14.27 -9.63
N ILE A 102 5.85 15.25 -9.15
CA ILE A 102 5.07 15.19 -7.90
C ILE A 102 3.58 15.07 -8.19
N ASN A 103 2.82 14.55 -7.24
CA ASN A 103 1.36 14.53 -7.33
C ASN A 103 0.81 15.94 -7.13
N ILE A 104 -0.11 16.37 -8.00
CA ILE A 104 -0.69 17.70 -7.91
C ILE A 104 -2.21 17.57 -7.73
N ILE A 105 -2.72 18.16 -6.66
CA ILE A 105 -4.14 18.37 -6.42
C ILE A 105 -4.42 19.83 -6.71
N VAL A 106 -5.40 20.11 -7.57
CA VAL A 106 -5.83 21.47 -7.88
C VAL A 106 -7.27 21.66 -7.45
N THR A 107 -7.61 22.88 -7.03
CA THR A 107 -9.01 23.28 -6.85
C THR A 107 -9.37 24.33 -7.90
N MET A 108 -10.63 24.30 -8.31
CA MET A 108 -11.21 25.33 -9.16
C MET A 108 -12.63 25.64 -8.71
N ARG A 109 -12.99 26.91 -8.86
CA ARG A 109 -14.36 27.39 -8.66
C ARG A 109 -15.26 26.88 -9.77
N SER A 110 -16.50 26.56 -9.41
CA SER A 110 -17.58 26.27 -10.35
C SER A 110 -18.53 27.46 -10.44
N LYS A 111 -19.10 27.67 -11.63
CA LYS A 111 -20.14 28.66 -11.91
C LYS A 111 -21.32 27.95 -12.55
N MET A 112 -22.55 28.40 -12.27
CA MET A 112 -23.72 27.86 -12.96
C MET A 112 -23.65 28.21 -14.46
N GLU A 113 -23.71 27.20 -15.31
CA GLU A 113 -23.88 27.35 -16.75
C GLU A 113 -25.37 27.46 -17.09
N THR A 114 -25.71 28.47 -17.89
CA THR A 114 -27.07 28.70 -18.36
C THR A 114 -27.07 28.74 -19.88
N VAL A 115 -27.86 27.89 -20.53
CA VAL A 115 -28.05 27.95 -21.98
C VAL A 115 -29.38 28.64 -22.26
N GLN A 116 -29.40 29.49 -23.28
CA GLN A 116 -30.63 30.08 -23.78
C GLN A 116 -31.17 29.19 -24.89
N THR A 117 -32.14 28.35 -24.56
CA THR A 117 -32.84 27.53 -25.55
C THR A 117 -33.97 28.36 -26.15
N ASN A 118 -34.06 28.39 -27.49
CA ASN A 118 -35.11 29.10 -28.20
C ASN A 118 -36.20 28.09 -28.58
N ASP A 119 -37.20 27.97 -27.73
CA ASP A 119 -38.34 27.09 -27.96
C ASP A 119 -39.52 27.95 -28.47
N GLY A 120 -39.79 27.88 -29.78
CA GLY A 120 -40.93 28.56 -30.39
C GLY A 120 -40.96 30.09 -30.29
N GLY A 121 -39.79 30.76 -30.27
CA GLY A 121 -39.69 32.23 -30.31
C GLY A 121 -39.68 32.94 -28.94
N LYS A 122 -39.70 32.20 -27.82
CA LYS A 122 -39.44 32.75 -26.48
C LYS A 122 -38.10 32.23 -25.97
N LYS A 123 -37.17 33.14 -25.64
CA LYS A 123 -35.88 32.81 -25.04
C LYS A 123 -36.09 32.26 -23.63
N LYS A 124 -35.89 30.95 -23.44
CA LYS A 124 -35.94 30.31 -22.12
C LYS A 124 -34.51 30.05 -21.66
N VAL A 125 -34.15 30.59 -20.49
CA VAL A 125 -32.84 30.37 -19.87
C VAL A 125 -32.94 29.09 -19.05
N GLU A 126 -32.30 28.02 -19.50
CA GLU A 126 -32.23 26.74 -18.79
C GLU A 126 -30.86 26.63 -18.10
N LYS A 127 -30.86 26.31 -16.80
CA LYS A 127 -29.64 26.07 -16.02
C LYS A 127 -29.13 24.67 -16.36
N LEU A 128 -28.02 24.55 -17.08
CA LEU A 128 -27.50 23.25 -17.54
C LEU A 128 -26.63 22.54 -16.51
N GLY A 129 -26.11 23.24 -15.50
CA GLY A 129 -25.33 22.61 -14.44
C GLY A 129 -24.25 23.52 -13.87
N LEU A 130 -23.28 22.91 -13.20
CA LEU A 130 -22.07 23.56 -12.71
C LEU A 130 -20.94 23.34 -13.73
N LYS A 131 -20.26 24.41 -14.12
CA LYS A 131 -19.09 24.37 -15.01
C LYS A 131 -17.89 25.02 -14.33
N ALA A 132 -16.71 24.45 -14.51
CA ALA A 132 -15.48 25.04 -13.98
C ALA A 132 -15.21 26.43 -14.57
N GLU A 133 -14.77 27.37 -13.73
CA GLU A 133 -14.34 28.70 -14.15
C GLU A 133 -12.90 28.65 -14.69
N GLN A 134 -12.73 28.02 -15.84
CA GLN A 134 -11.45 27.80 -16.52
C GLN A 134 -11.67 27.63 -18.05
N ARG A 135 -10.59 27.43 -18.81
CA ARG A 135 -10.69 27.14 -20.25
C ARG A 135 -11.50 25.86 -20.49
N ASP A 136 -12.34 25.89 -21.53
CA ASP A 136 -13.13 24.72 -21.93
C ASP A 136 -12.22 23.53 -22.26
N GLY A 137 -12.56 22.36 -21.74
CA GLY A 137 -11.78 21.13 -21.91
C GLY A 137 -10.64 20.92 -20.90
N ILE A 138 -10.44 21.82 -19.92
CA ILE A 138 -9.41 21.64 -18.87
C ILE A 138 -9.57 20.31 -18.11
N GLU A 139 -10.80 19.82 -17.97
CA GLU A 139 -11.14 18.56 -17.32
C GLU A 139 -10.47 17.34 -17.99
N TYR A 140 -10.15 17.44 -19.28
CA TYR A 140 -9.49 16.36 -20.02
C TYR A 140 -8.03 16.17 -19.60
N GLU A 141 -7.38 17.18 -19.05
CA GLU A 141 -5.99 17.16 -18.58
C GLU A 141 -5.83 16.45 -17.23
N PHE A 142 -6.91 16.34 -16.45
CA PHE A 142 -6.88 15.73 -15.12
C PHE A 142 -7.17 14.22 -15.14
N THR A 143 -6.62 13.48 -14.18
CA THR A 143 -6.92 12.03 -14.04
C THR A 143 -8.27 11.81 -13.37
N THR A 144 -8.55 12.57 -12.32
CA THR A 144 -9.81 12.54 -11.58
C THR A 144 -10.28 13.96 -11.35
N VAL A 145 -11.58 14.18 -11.47
CA VAL A 145 -12.26 15.46 -11.38
C VAL A 145 -13.49 15.25 -10.49
N LEU A 146 -13.50 15.88 -9.32
CA LEU A 146 -14.52 15.74 -8.30
C LEU A 146 -15.27 17.06 -8.11
N ASP A 147 -16.58 17.03 -8.27
CA ASP A 147 -17.47 18.12 -7.87
C ASP A 147 -17.90 17.94 -6.42
N ILE A 148 -17.68 18.98 -5.63
CA ILE A 148 -17.97 18.96 -4.19
C ILE A 148 -19.31 19.66 -3.98
N THR A 149 -20.27 18.95 -3.40
CA THR A 149 -21.59 19.52 -3.09
C THR A 149 -21.52 20.52 -1.94
N HIS A 150 -22.37 21.55 -1.99
CA HIS A 150 -22.48 22.53 -0.92
C HIS A 150 -23.09 21.88 0.34
N GLY A 151 -22.45 22.09 1.50
CA GLY A 151 -22.93 21.66 2.82
C GLY A 151 -22.19 20.43 3.34
N ASP A 152 -22.35 19.29 2.66
CA ASP A 152 -21.95 18.00 3.22
C ASP A 152 -20.57 17.49 2.74
N ASN A 153 -19.89 18.24 1.86
CA ASN A 153 -18.59 17.88 1.25
C ASN A 153 -18.60 16.50 0.54
N TYR A 154 -19.72 16.14 -0.09
CA TYR A 154 -19.77 14.95 -0.93
C TYR A 154 -19.06 15.23 -2.25
N ALA A 155 -18.13 14.34 -2.58
CA ALA A 155 -17.50 14.29 -3.89
C ALA A 155 -18.34 13.46 -4.85
N ILE A 156 -18.71 14.09 -5.95
CA ILE A 156 -19.32 13.44 -7.11
C ILE A 156 -18.27 13.47 -8.22
N ALA A 157 -17.93 12.32 -8.79
CA ALA A 157 -16.96 12.26 -9.87
C ALA A 157 -17.60 12.68 -11.21
N THR A 158 -17.10 13.77 -11.78
CA THR A 158 -17.45 14.21 -13.14
C THR A 158 -16.58 13.49 -14.17
N LYS A 159 -15.34 13.18 -13.79
CA LYS A 159 -14.43 12.31 -14.52
C LYS A 159 -13.60 11.51 -13.53
N ASP A 160 -13.55 10.19 -13.69
CA ASP A 160 -12.67 9.35 -12.89
C ASP A 160 -12.01 8.27 -13.74
N ARG A 161 -10.68 8.29 -13.80
CA ARG A 161 -9.88 7.22 -14.41
C ARG A 161 -9.34 6.23 -13.38
N THR A 162 -9.56 6.46 -12.08
CA THR A 162 -9.07 5.57 -11.02
C THR A 162 -10.07 4.47 -10.67
N GLY A 163 -11.35 4.67 -10.96
CA GLY A 163 -12.43 3.76 -10.58
C GLY A 163 -12.69 3.75 -9.06
N LEU A 164 -12.22 4.77 -8.35
CA LEU A 164 -12.33 4.86 -6.88
C LEU A 164 -13.62 5.57 -6.46
N PHE A 165 -14.16 6.43 -7.32
CA PHE A 165 -15.28 7.32 -7.02
C PHE A 165 -16.54 6.93 -7.81
N ILE A 166 -16.87 5.65 -7.81
CA ILE A 166 -18.05 5.11 -8.52
C ILE A 166 -19.36 5.64 -7.90
N GLN A 167 -19.39 5.73 -6.57
CA GLN A 167 -20.52 6.29 -5.83
C GLN A 167 -20.10 7.59 -5.15
N PRO A 168 -21.02 8.57 -5.01
CA PRO A 168 -20.75 9.77 -4.25
C PRO A 168 -20.36 9.44 -2.81
N GLU A 169 -19.18 9.89 -2.39
CA GLU A 169 -18.69 9.69 -1.02
C GLU A 169 -18.28 11.03 -0.41
N ARG A 170 -18.37 11.12 0.91
CA ARG A 170 -17.88 12.30 1.65
C ARG A 170 -16.36 12.29 1.67
N ILE A 171 -15.74 13.40 1.25
CA ILE A 171 -14.28 13.52 1.30
C ILE A 171 -13.82 13.45 2.75
N SER A 172 -12.86 12.56 3.00
CA SER A 172 -12.17 12.43 4.28
C SER A 172 -10.68 12.11 4.06
N GLU A 173 -9.92 11.99 5.14
CA GLU A 173 -8.53 11.54 5.09
C GLU A 173 -8.37 10.18 4.39
N GLN A 174 -9.35 9.28 4.57
CA GLN A 174 -9.36 7.96 3.91
C GLN A 174 -9.37 8.07 2.39
N THR A 175 -10.05 9.08 1.83
CA THR A 175 -10.05 9.35 0.39
C THR A 175 -8.64 9.66 -0.11
N GLY A 176 -7.85 10.42 0.65
CA GLY A 176 -6.45 10.70 0.35
C GLY A 176 -5.57 9.44 0.38
N ILE A 177 -5.82 8.54 1.35
CA ILE A 177 -5.12 7.25 1.43
C ILE A 177 -5.44 6.37 0.23
N LYS A 178 -6.72 6.24 -0.15
CA LYS A 178 -7.15 5.47 -1.35
C LYS A 178 -6.46 5.98 -2.62
N LEU A 179 -6.44 7.31 -2.81
CA LEU A 179 -5.76 7.94 -3.95
C LEU A 179 -4.26 7.67 -3.94
N SER A 180 -3.61 7.79 -2.79
CA SER A 180 -2.18 7.50 -2.64
C SER A 180 -1.86 6.04 -2.96
N GLN A 181 -2.68 5.10 -2.48
CA GLN A 181 -2.54 3.67 -2.77
C GLN A 181 -2.70 3.38 -4.25
N TRP A 182 -3.69 3.97 -4.91
CA TRP A 182 -3.90 3.81 -6.36
C TRP A 182 -2.76 4.39 -7.19
N LEU A 183 -2.22 5.54 -6.79
CA LEU A 183 -1.05 6.15 -7.44
C LEU A 183 0.19 5.23 -7.34
N SER A 184 0.36 4.55 -6.22
CA SER A 184 1.44 3.58 -6.00
C SER A 184 1.20 2.26 -6.73
N SER A 185 -0.03 1.73 -6.74
CA SER A 185 -0.34 0.39 -7.29
C SER A 185 -0.06 0.25 -8.79
N GLY A 186 -0.12 1.36 -9.53
CA GLY A 186 0.21 1.39 -10.96
C GLY A 186 1.70 1.61 -11.29
N SER A 187 2.61 1.52 -10.31
CA SER A 187 4.05 1.71 -10.51
C SER A 187 4.79 0.37 -10.41
N ALA A 188 5.72 0.09 -11.34
CA ALA A 188 6.64 -1.05 -11.23
C ALA A 188 7.57 -0.98 -9.99
N ASP A 189 7.54 0.17 -9.29
CA ASP A 189 8.30 0.50 -8.10
C ASP A 189 7.38 0.69 -6.87
N ALA A 190 6.14 0.19 -6.94
CA ALA A 190 5.23 0.20 -5.80
C ALA A 190 5.87 -0.52 -4.61
N THR A 191 6.05 0.17 -3.50
CA THR A 191 6.49 -0.43 -2.25
C THR A 191 5.30 -0.92 -1.43
N ILE A 192 5.58 -1.86 -0.53
CA ILE A 192 4.55 -2.46 0.34
C ILE A 192 3.90 -1.43 1.25
N ASN A 193 2.61 -1.60 1.53
CA ASN A 193 1.86 -0.70 2.40
C ASN A 193 2.11 -0.98 3.90
N GLY A 194 1.63 -0.10 4.79
CA GLY A 194 1.83 -0.23 6.25
C GLY A 194 1.38 -1.56 6.85
N ASN A 195 0.23 -2.10 6.40
CA ASN A 195 -0.28 -3.37 6.91
C ASN A 195 0.57 -4.56 6.42
N GLN A 196 1.04 -4.50 5.18
CA GLN A 196 1.93 -5.50 4.60
C GLN A 196 3.30 -5.50 5.26
N ILE A 197 3.80 -4.33 5.67
CA ILE A 197 5.04 -4.21 6.46
C ILE A 197 4.89 -4.98 7.78
N LEU A 198 3.79 -4.75 8.51
CA LEU A 198 3.51 -5.45 9.77
C LEU A 198 3.38 -6.96 9.59
N GLU A 199 2.71 -7.42 8.52
CA GLU A 199 2.59 -8.85 8.21
C GLU A 199 3.97 -9.48 7.94
N LEU A 200 4.79 -8.83 7.12
CA LEU A 200 6.13 -9.33 6.78
C LEU A 200 7.05 -9.35 8.01
N GLU A 201 7.00 -8.30 8.84
CA GLU A 201 7.76 -8.22 10.07
C GLU A 201 7.39 -9.36 11.03
N ALA A 202 6.09 -9.61 11.24
CA ALA A 202 5.62 -10.70 12.09
C ALA A 202 6.11 -12.07 11.58
N LEU A 203 6.01 -12.33 10.28
CA LEU A 203 6.49 -13.58 9.67
C LEU A 203 8.03 -13.72 9.80
N MET A 204 8.78 -12.64 9.65
CA MET A 204 10.24 -12.67 9.79
C MET A 204 10.67 -12.96 11.23
N ILE A 205 9.98 -12.37 12.22
CA ILE A 205 10.22 -12.65 13.64
C ILE A 205 9.93 -14.13 13.96
N GLU A 206 8.78 -14.64 13.51
CA GLU A 206 8.40 -16.05 13.72
C GLU A 206 9.40 -17.02 13.07
N ALA A 207 9.88 -16.70 11.86
CA ALA A 207 10.91 -17.47 11.19
C ALA A 207 12.30 -17.32 11.84
N GLY A 208 12.49 -16.39 12.78
CA GLY A 208 13.79 -16.06 13.37
C GLY A 208 14.77 -15.42 12.37
N ILE A 209 14.24 -14.70 11.38
CA ILE A 209 15.03 -13.97 10.38
C ILE A 209 15.33 -12.57 10.91
N ASP A 210 16.61 -12.25 10.97
CA ASP A 210 17.11 -10.92 11.32
C ASP A 210 16.80 -9.91 10.20
N ILE A 211 16.01 -8.88 10.54
CA ILE A 211 15.49 -7.88 9.60
C ILE A 211 16.63 -7.04 9.01
N ASP A 212 17.59 -6.61 9.82
CA ASP A 212 18.71 -5.77 9.39
C ASP A 212 19.60 -6.52 8.40
N LYS A 213 19.86 -7.80 8.66
CA LYS A 213 20.59 -8.67 7.72
C LYS A 213 19.83 -8.87 6.42
N TYR A 214 18.52 -9.03 6.48
CA TYR A 214 17.68 -9.18 5.29
C TYR A 214 17.72 -7.92 4.41
N CYS A 215 17.54 -6.74 5.02
CA CYS A 215 17.61 -5.45 4.34
C CYS A 215 18.99 -5.23 3.70
N THR A 216 20.07 -5.51 4.44
CA THR A 216 21.45 -5.40 3.94
C THR A 216 21.68 -6.32 2.73
N LYS A 217 21.26 -7.58 2.81
CA LYS A 217 21.45 -8.58 1.74
C LYS A 217 20.72 -8.19 0.45
N ARG A 218 19.56 -7.55 0.56
CA ARG A 218 18.75 -7.10 -0.59
C ARG A 218 19.03 -5.65 -1.01
N LYS A 219 20.01 -4.98 -0.38
CA LYS A 219 20.35 -3.57 -0.63
C LYS A 219 19.15 -2.63 -0.44
N LEU A 220 18.35 -2.90 0.59
CA LEU A 220 17.21 -2.07 1.02
C LEU A 220 17.64 -1.24 2.24
N ASN A 221 17.19 0.02 2.33
CA ASN A 221 17.47 0.84 3.51
C ASN A 221 16.51 0.51 4.65
N SER A 222 15.28 0.12 4.31
CA SER A 222 14.27 -0.33 5.27
C SER A 222 13.36 -1.40 4.65
N LEU A 223 12.62 -2.12 5.49
CA LEU A 223 11.58 -3.08 5.06
C LEU A 223 10.51 -2.40 4.20
N GLN A 224 10.31 -1.09 4.40
CA GLN A 224 9.37 -0.27 3.61
C GLN A 224 9.77 -0.16 2.13
N ASP A 225 11.02 -0.44 1.78
CA ASP A 225 11.50 -0.40 0.40
C ASP A 225 11.20 -1.71 -0.36
N VAL A 226 10.62 -2.71 0.30
CA VAL A 226 10.23 -3.97 -0.35
C VAL A 226 9.16 -3.67 -1.40
N ARG A 227 9.39 -4.15 -2.63
CA ARG A 227 8.45 -3.97 -3.73
C ARG A 227 7.25 -4.89 -3.58
N GLN A 228 6.06 -4.37 -3.87
CA GLN A 228 4.79 -5.07 -3.78
C GLN A 228 4.75 -6.32 -4.66
N GLN A 229 5.41 -6.31 -5.82
CA GLN A 229 5.47 -7.45 -6.74
C GLN A 229 6.15 -8.69 -6.15
N VAL A 230 7.09 -8.50 -5.20
CA VAL A 230 7.89 -9.59 -4.61
C VAL A 230 7.37 -9.94 -3.21
N PHE A 231 6.38 -9.21 -2.71
CA PHE A 231 5.86 -9.35 -1.36
C PHE A 231 5.27 -10.75 -1.13
N GLU A 232 4.34 -11.17 -1.98
CA GLU A 232 3.65 -12.46 -1.81
C GLU A 232 4.63 -13.64 -1.91
N GLU A 233 5.56 -13.61 -2.87
CA GLU A 233 6.60 -14.63 -3.00
C GLU A 233 7.50 -14.70 -1.76
N THR A 234 7.86 -13.53 -1.21
CA THR A 234 8.67 -13.44 0.02
C THR A 234 7.92 -14.02 1.21
N CYS A 235 6.66 -13.63 1.44
CA CYS A 235 5.84 -14.16 2.53
C CYS A 235 5.68 -15.68 2.40
N ASN A 236 5.39 -16.19 1.20
CA ASN A 236 5.26 -17.62 0.96
C ASN A 236 6.58 -18.38 1.21
N SER A 237 7.71 -17.78 0.84
CA SER A 237 9.03 -18.36 1.12
C SER A 237 9.32 -18.43 2.62
N ILE A 238 8.93 -17.41 3.39
CA ILE A 238 9.15 -17.36 4.84
C ILE A 238 8.24 -18.37 5.55
N ARG A 239 6.97 -18.47 5.16
CA ARG A 239 6.03 -19.48 5.69
C ARG A 239 6.57 -20.91 5.52
N ARG A 240 7.15 -21.23 4.35
CA ARG A 240 7.80 -22.53 4.13
C ARG A 240 8.95 -22.79 5.09
N ILE A 241 9.74 -21.77 5.44
CA ILE A 241 10.84 -21.91 6.42
C ILE A 241 10.28 -22.22 7.80
N ILE A 242 9.19 -21.54 8.20
CA ILE A 242 8.50 -21.80 9.48
C ILE A 242 7.99 -23.23 9.53
N GLU A 243 7.29 -23.67 8.48
CA GLU A 243 6.75 -25.03 8.37
C GLU A 243 7.87 -26.09 8.44
N GLN A 244 8.97 -25.89 7.73
CA GLN A 244 10.12 -26.80 7.75
C GLN A 244 10.77 -26.89 9.13
N LYS A 245 10.92 -25.75 9.84
CA LYS A 245 11.44 -25.74 11.21
C LYS A 245 10.50 -26.48 12.16
N ALA A 246 9.20 -26.25 12.05
CA ALA A 246 8.20 -26.93 12.87
C ALA A 246 8.22 -28.45 12.65
N GLN A 247 8.31 -28.89 11.40
CA GLN A 247 8.40 -30.32 11.05
C GLN A 247 9.67 -30.97 11.61
N SER A 248 10.83 -30.32 11.43
CA SER A 248 12.10 -30.85 11.95
C SER A 248 12.12 -30.96 13.48
N ASN A 249 11.53 -29.98 14.18
CA ASN A 249 11.39 -30.05 15.63
C ASN A 249 10.48 -31.21 16.05
N GLN A 250 9.32 -31.38 15.40
CA GLN A 250 8.40 -32.49 15.69
C GLN A 250 9.03 -33.86 15.39
N GLU A 251 9.80 -33.99 14.31
CA GLU A 251 10.52 -35.23 14.00
C GLU A 251 11.58 -35.54 15.06
N SER A 252 12.32 -34.53 15.51
CA SER A 252 13.33 -34.68 16.56
C SER A 252 12.69 -35.10 17.89
N GLU A 253 11.56 -34.48 18.26
CA GLU A 253 10.78 -34.87 19.46
C GLU A 253 10.24 -36.30 19.35
N LYS A 254 9.71 -36.69 18.19
CA LYS A 254 9.24 -38.06 17.94
C LYS A 254 10.38 -39.08 17.99
N GLN A 255 11.55 -38.76 17.42
CA GLN A 255 12.72 -39.63 17.49
C GLN A 255 13.17 -39.84 18.93
N LEU A 256 13.26 -38.77 19.72
CA LEU A 256 13.60 -38.85 21.14
C LEU A 256 12.57 -39.70 21.91
N GLN A 257 11.29 -39.53 21.61
CA GLN A 257 10.23 -40.30 22.25
C GLN A 257 10.26 -41.78 21.85
N GLN A 258 10.53 -42.08 20.58
CA GLN A 258 10.71 -43.46 20.10
C GLN A 258 11.94 -44.13 20.74
N GLU A 259 13.04 -43.40 20.89
CA GLU A 259 14.25 -43.92 21.55
C GLU A 259 13.99 -44.22 23.03
N GLN A 260 13.30 -43.32 23.75
CA GLN A 260 12.88 -43.54 25.14
C GLN A 260 11.95 -44.74 25.26
N GLU A 261 10.98 -44.89 24.34
CA GLU A 261 10.05 -46.02 24.34
C GLU A 261 10.77 -47.34 24.02
N ALA A 262 11.73 -47.34 23.10
CA ALA A 262 12.55 -48.52 22.80
C ALA A 262 13.44 -48.94 23.98
N LEU A 263 14.01 -47.98 24.71
CA LEU A 263 14.75 -48.25 25.95
C LEU A 263 13.85 -48.85 27.03
N LEU A 264 12.65 -48.28 27.22
CA LEU A 264 11.67 -48.78 28.18
C LEU A 264 11.23 -50.22 27.83
N GLU A 265 11.01 -50.52 26.55
CA GLU A 265 10.70 -51.86 26.08
C GLU A 265 11.87 -52.83 26.31
N ALA A 266 13.12 -52.41 26.05
CA ALA A 266 14.29 -53.25 26.30
C ALA A 266 14.44 -53.58 27.80
N ASP A 267 14.19 -52.61 28.68
CA ASP A 267 14.19 -52.83 30.13
C ASP A 267 13.03 -53.74 30.56
N TYR A 268 11.86 -53.60 29.95
CA TYR A 268 10.72 -54.50 30.18
C TYR A 268 11.06 -55.95 29.83
N GLN A 269 11.68 -56.20 28.68
CA GLN A 269 12.12 -57.54 28.30
C GLN A 269 13.16 -58.13 29.26
N LYS A 270 14.13 -57.32 29.72
CA LYS A 270 15.10 -57.76 30.74
C LYS A 270 14.40 -58.13 32.06
N ALA A 271 13.39 -57.36 32.47
CA ALA A 271 12.63 -57.62 33.68
C ALA A 271 11.84 -58.93 33.58
N LEU A 272 11.24 -59.25 32.43
CA LEU A 272 10.58 -60.55 32.21
C LEU A 272 11.57 -61.73 32.35
N VAL A 273 12.77 -61.59 31.80
CA VAL A 273 13.82 -62.61 31.95
C VAL A 273 14.24 -62.76 33.41
N ALA A 274 14.42 -61.65 34.13
CA ALA A 274 14.76 -61.65 35.55
C ALA A 274 13.66 -62.32 36.41
N ILE A 275 12.38 -62.09 36.09
CA ILE A 275 11.25 -62.76 36.74
C ILE A 275 11.28 -64.27 36.48
N GLN A 276 11.58 -64.69 35.25
CA GLN A 276 11.67 -66.13 34.92
C GLN A 276 12.80 -66.84 35.65
N THR A 277 13.94 -66.17 35.87
CA THR A 277 15.14 -66.73 36.52
C THR A 277 15.21 -66.49 38.03
N ALA A 278 14.25 -65.76 38.59
CA ALA A 278 14.13 -65.54 40.04
C ALA A 278 14.16 -66.88 40.80
N GLN A 279 14.69 -66.86 42.02
CA GLN A 279 14.76 -68.04 42.90
C GLN A 279 14.01 -67.82 44.22
N SER A 280 13.61 -66.59 44.52
CA SER A 280 12.90 -66.21 45.73
C SER A 280 11.88 -65.08 45.48
N THR A 281 10.93 -64.92 46.40
CA THR A 281 9.92 -63.85 46.36
C THR A 281 10.53 -62.44 46.43
N ASN A 282 11.67 -62.29 47.11
CA ASN A 282 12.37 -61.00 47.21
C ASN A 282 12.97 -60.54 45.87
N ASP A 283 13.30 -61.48 44.96
CA ASP A 283 13.86 -61.14 43.64
C ASP A 283 12.81 -60.52 42.70
N LEU A 284 11.52 -60.76 42.97
CA LEU A 284 10.39 -60.21 42.21
C LEU A 284 10.03 -58.78 42.62
N GLN A 285 10.53 -58.30 43.77
CA GLN A 285 10.26 -56.96 44.28
C GLN A 285 10.88 -55.87 43.39
N TYR A 286 12.11 -56.08 42.92
CA TYR A 286 12.83 -55.11 42.10
C TYR A 286 12.15 -54.81 40.74
N PRO A 287 11.74 -55.81 39.95
CA PRO A 287 10.97 -55.58 38.73
C PRO A 287 9.63 -54.87 38.99
N ALA A 288 8.91 -55.27 40.05
CA ALA A 288 7.60 -54.68 40.38
C ALA A 288 7.71 -53.21 40.79
N ASP A 289 8.75 -52.84 41.54
CA ASP A 289 8.95 -51.46 41.99
C ASP A 289 9.49 -50.55 40.86
N TYR A 290 10.33 -51.06 39.93
CA TYR A 290 10.87 -50.27 38.82
C TYR A 290 9.80 -49.83 37.80
N PHE A 291 8.80 -50.67 37.53
CA PHE A 291 7.73 -50.36 36.56
C PHE A 291 6.48 -49.74 37.19
N LYS A 292 6.47 -49.47 38.49
CA LYS A 292 5.31 -48.94 39.22
C LYS A 292 4.88 -47.57 38.68
N GLY A 293 3.60 -47.42 38.32
CA GLY A 293 3.04 -46.23 37.68
C GLY A 293 3.43 -46.05 36.21
N GLY A 294 4.11 -47.03 35.60
CA GLY A 294 4.58 -46.98 34.21
C GLY A 294 3.70 -47.77 33.23
N LYS A 295 4.03 -47.66 31.93
CA LYS A 295 3.30 -48.32 30.83
C LYS A 295 3.19 -49.85 31.00
N TYR A 296 4.20 -50.49 31.58
CA TYR A 296 4.32 -51.95 31.69
C TYR A 296 3.96 -52.51 33.08
N GLU A 297 3.50 -51.68 34.02
CA GLU A 297 3.26 -52.06 35.43
C GLU A 297 2.40 -53.32 35.57
N GLN A 298 1.19 -53.32 34.98
CA GLN A 298 0.24 -54.42 35.10
C GLN A 298 0.77 -55.72 34.49
N GLN A 299 1.57 -55.62 33.43
CA GLN A 299 2.12 -56.79 32.74
C GLN A 299 3.23 -57.44 33.56
N ILE A 300 4.08 -56.63 34.20
CA ILE A 300 5.09 -57.10 35.14
C ILE A 300 4.44 -57.71 36.39
N LEU A 301 3.44 -57.08 36.99
CA LEU A 301 2.73 -57.62 38.15
C LEU A 301 2.10 -58.98 37.85
N ASN A 302 1.44 -59.11 36.69
CA ASN A 302 0.86 -60.38 36.25
C ASN A 302 1.93 -61.45 36.03
N ALA A 303 3.08 -61.09 35.47
CA ALA A 303 4.20 -62.01 35.25
C ALA A 303 4.81 -62.49 36.59
N CYS A 304 4.99 -61.58 37.55
CA CYS A 304 5.43 -61.94 38.91
C CYS A 304 4.44 -62.89 39.60
N GLN A 305 3.14 -62.61 39.51
CA GLN A 305 2.11 -63.47 40.10
C GLN A 305 2.12 -64.87 39.48
N ALA A 306 2.15 -64.96 38.15
CA ALA A 306 2.21 -66.24 37.46
C ALA A 306 3.46 -67.07 37.84
N LYS A 307 4.60 -66.41 38.06
CA LYS A 307 5.83 -67.08 38.51
C LYS A 307 5.71 -67.60 39.95
N MET A 308 5.14 -66.81 40.86
CA MET A 308 4.89 -67.25 42.24
C MET A 308 3.96 -68.46 42.29
N ASP A 309 2.90 -68.45 41.46
CA ASP A 309 1.92 -69.54 41.38
C ASP A 309 2.57 -70.83 40.82
N MET A 310 3.50 -70.72 39.86
CA MET A 310 4.20 -71.88 39.26
C MET A 310 5.19 -72.56 40.21
N GLU A 311 5.97 -71.78 40.97
CA GLU A 311 7.01 -72.31 41.86
C GLU A 311 6.48 -72.65 43.25
N GLY A 312 5.19 -72.40 43.51
CA GLY A 312 4.56 -72.63 44.82
C GLY A 312 5.08 -71.67 45.89
N TRP A 313 5.57 -70.50 45.49
CA TRP A 313 6.01 -69.43 46.39
C TRP A 313 4.80 -68.66 46.93
N SER A 314 3.88 -69.36 47.58
CA SER A 314 2.86 -68.72 48.41
C SER A 314 3.52 -68.21 49.69
N GLY A 315 3.40 -66.90 49.93
CA GLY A 315 3.61 -66.33 51.26
C GLY A 315 2.63 -66.89 52.29
#